data_AF-A0A844FEU8-F1
#
_entry.id   AF-A0A844FEU8-F1
#
_cell.length_a   1.000
_cell.length_b   1.000
_cell.length_c   1.000
_cell.angle_alpha   90.00
_cell.angle_beta   90.00
_cell.angle_gamma   90.00
#
_symmetry.space_group_name_H-M   'P 1'
#
loop_
_entity.id
_entity.type
_entity.pdbx_description
1 polymer ?
#
loop_
_entity_poly.entity_id
_entity_poly.type
_entity_poly.pdbx_seq_one_letter_code
_entity_poly.pdbx_strand_id
1 'polypeptide(L)' 'MLKEKELNIIKSKIKNKIPLDIDEISGYLNIKEKIIKNIFVMYEAFGRKSVESITLSDEEIDRIISLKYPNVITYKKD' A
#
# COMPACT_ATOMS: atom_id res chain seq x y z
N MET A 1 3.59 -17.11 0.27
CA MET A 1 4.57 -16.56 1.21
C MET A 1 5.82 -16.22 0.42
N LEU A 2 6.31 -14.98 0.48
CA LEU A 2 7.48 -14.53 -0.30
C LEU A 2 8.76 -15.26 0.15
N LYS A 3 9.70 -15.46 -0.78
CA LYS A 3 11.05 -15.94 -0.44
C LYS A 3 11.82 -14.84 0.28
N GLU A 4 12.77 -15.22 1.13
CA GLU A 4 13.59 -14.29 1.92
C GLU A 4 14.30 -13.24 1.06
N LYS A 5 14.79 -13.66 -0.12
CA LYS A 5 15.44 -12.76 -1.10
C LYS A 5 14.48 -11.69 -1.63
N GLU A 6 13.23 -12.06 -1.92
CA GLU A 6 12.19 -11.13 -2.41
C GLU A 6 11.79 -10.14 -1.31
N LEU A 7 11.65 -10.63 -0.09
CA LEU A 7 11.36 -9.79 1.07
C LEU A 7 12.46 -8.76 1.33
N ASN A 8 13.72 -9.13 1.17
CA ASN A 8 14.86 -8.21 1.32
C ASN A 8 14.87 -7.12 0.23
N ILE A 9 14.49 -7.47 -1.00
CA ILE A 9 14.35 -6.49 -2.10
C ILE A 9 13.23 -5.50 -1.77
N ILE A 10 12.06 -5.98 -1.36
CA ILE A 10 10.92 -5.15 -0.99
C ILE A 10 11.28 -4.22 0.18
N LYS A 11 11.91 -4.74 1.24
CA LYS A 11 12.39 -3.93 2.37
C LYS A 11 13.37 -2.85 1.94
N SER A 12 14.27 -3.16 1.00
CA SER A 12 15.20 -2.18 0.43
C SER A 12 14.47 -1.09 -0.34
N LYS A 13 13.46 -1.45 -1.16
CA LYS A 13 12.62 -0.47 -1.87
C LYS A 13 11.89 0.46 -0.90
N ILE A 14 11.26 -0.09 0.14
CA ILE A 14 10.57 0.68 1.18
C ILE A 14 11.54 1.66 1.86
N LYS A 15 12.73 1.20 2.26
CA LYS A 15 13.76 2.05 2.89
C LYS A 15 14.19 3.21 1.99
N ASN A 16 14.28 2.95 0.69
CA ASN A 16 14.68 3.94 -0.32
C ASN A 16 13.49 4.73 -0.89
N LYS A 17 12.28 4.59 -0.33
CA LYS A 17 11.05 5.23 -0.81
C LYS A 17 10.78 4.97 -2.30
N ILE A 18 11.14 3.78 -2.78
CA ILE A 18 10.82 3.32 -4.12
C ILE A 18 9.41 2.75 -4.11
N PRO A 19 8.49 3.23 -4.96
CA PRO A 19 7.14 2.68 -5.09
C PRO A 19 7.15 1.17 -5.34
N LEU A 20 6.28 0.46 -4.63
CA LEU A 20 6.00 -0.95 -4.88
C LEU A 20 4.90 -1.11 -5.92
N ASP A 21 4.94 -2.20 -6.68
CA ASP A 21 3.81 -2.61 -7.51
C ASP A 21 2.74 -3.35 -6.67
N ILE A 22 1.60 -3.66 -7.30
CA ILE A 22 0.47 -4.30 -6.59
C ILE A 22 0.85 -5.71 -6.11
N ASP A 23 1.64 -6.44 -6.89
CA ASP A 23 1.98 -7.84 -6.62
C ASP A 23 2.98 -7.92 -5.47
N GLU A 24 3.92 -6.97 -5.41
CA GLU A 24 4.84 -6.75 -4.30
C GLU A 24 4.09 -6.39 -3.01
N ILE A 25 3.11 -5.48 -3.07
CA ILE A 25 2.31 -5.10 -1.89
C ILE A 25 1.45 -6.28 -1.43
N SER A 26 0.83 -6.99 -2.38
CA SER A 26 0.04 -8.20 -2.14
C SER A 26 0.86 -9.27 -1.43
N GLY A 27 2.05 -9.58 -1.95
CA GLY A 27 2.96 -10.56 -1.35
C GLY A 27 3.52 -10.12 -0.01
N TYR A 28 3.80 -8.82 0.16
CA TYR A 28 4.40 -8.28 1.37
C TYR A 28 3.42 -8.18 2.54
N LEU A 29 2.19 -7.72 2.28
CA LEU A 29 1.14 -7.59 3.30
C LEU A 29 0.25 -8.82 3.41
N ASN A 30 0.41 -9.81 2.53
CA ASN A 30 -0.45 -10.99 2.44
C ASN A 30 -1.94 -10.62 2.22
N ILE A 31 -2.19 -9.63 1.37
CA ILE A 31 -3.54 -9.14 1.01
C ILE A 31 -3.80 -9.46 -0.45
N LYS A 32 -5.01 -9.90 -0.79
CA LYS A 32 -5.38 -10.20 -2.19
C LYS A 32 -5.20 -8.97 -3.09
N GLU A 33 -4.53 -9.13 -4.22
CA GLU A 33 -4.32 -8.06 -5.22
C GLU A 33 -5.61 -7.32 -5.60
N LYS A 34 -6.75 -8.02 -5.71
CA LYS A 34 -8.04 -7.39 -6.05
C LYS A 34 -8.45 -6.32 -5.04
N ILE A 35 -8.19 -6.55 -3.75
CA ILE A 35 -8.48 -5.58 -2.69
C ILE A 35 -7.57 -4.35 -2.86
N ILE A 36 -6.28 -4.58 -3.09
CA ILE A 36 -5.30 -3.51 -3.31
C ILE A 36 -5.63 -2.70 -4.56
N LYS A 37 -5.99 -3.36 -5.68
CA LYS A 37 -6.46 -2.71 -6.92
C LYS A 37 -7.66 -1.80 -6.66
N ASN A 38 -8.67 -2.29 -5.93
CA ASN A 38 -9.83 -1.48 -5.58
C ASN A 38 -9.47 -0.25 -4.73
N ILE A 39 -8.59 -0.41 -3.75
CA ILE A 39 -8.08 0.70 -2.93
C ILE A 39 -7.43 1.78 -3.80
N PHE A 40 -6.56 1.38 -4.73
CA PHE A 40 -5.89 2.35 -5.60
C PHE A 40 -6.82 3.03 -6.59
N VAL A 41 -7.77 2.29 -7.19
CA VAL A 41 -8.78 2.89 -8.07
C VAL A 41 -9.59 3.96 -7.32
N MET A 42 -10.04 3.65 -6.10
CA MET A 42 -10.78 4.61 -5.29
C MET A 42 -9.92 5.81 -4.87
N TYR A 43 -8.68 5.54 -4.45
CA TYR A 43 -7.75 6.58 -4.02
C TYR A 43 -7.38 7.56 -5.15
N GLU A 44 -7.10 7.04 -6.34
CA GLU A 44 -6.72 7.84 -7.51
C GLU A 44 -7.89 8.67 -8.05
N ALA A 45 -9.11 8.13 -8.00
CA ALA A 45 -10.29 8.81 -8.50
C ALA A 45 -10.86 9.85 -7.50
N PHE A 46 -10.84 9.55 -6.20
CA PHE A 46 -11.60 10.30 -5.20
C PHE A 46 -10.77 10.76 -3.99
N GLY A 47 -9.52 10.33 -3.88
CA GLY A 47 -8.64 10.63 -2.75
C GLY A 47 -8.91 9.77 -1.51
N ARG A 48 -8.03 9.91 -0.49
CA ARG A 48 -8.03 9.04 0.70
C ARG A 48 -9.34 9.01 1.48
N LYS A 49 -10.04 10.14 1.60
CA LYS A 49 -11.28 10.27 2.39
C LYS A 49 -12.42 9.39 1.87
N SER A 50 -12.35 8.96 0.61
CA SER A 50 -13.37 8.13 -0.03
C SER A 50 -13.00 6.65 -0.07
N VAL A 51 -11.84 6.28 0.48
CA VAL A 51 -11.39 4.89 0.54
C VAL A 51 -11.79 4.30 1.89
N GLU A 52 -12.77 3.39 1.86
CA GLU A 52 -13.21 2.62 3.02
C GLU A 52 -13.13 1.12 2.72
N SER A 53 -12.96 0.32 3.76
CA SER A 53 -12.95 -1.14 3.66
C SER A 53 -13.67 -1.74 4.85
N ILE A 54 -14.47 -2.78 4.58
CA ILE A 54 -15.12 -3.57 5.64
C ILE A 54 -14.08 -4.43 6.37
N THR A 55 -13.01 -4.84 5.68
CA THR A 55 -12.05 -5.84 6.17
C THR A 55 -10.68 -5.27 6.52
N LEU A 56 -10.42 -3.99 6.24
CA LEU A 56 -9.15 -3.34 6.52
C LEU A 56 -9.42 -2.07 7.31
N SER A 57 -8.61 -1.83 8.33
CA SER A 57 -8.59 -0.58 9.07
C SER A 57 -8.05 0.57 8.21
N ASP A 58 -8.34 1.80 8.64
CA ASP A 58 -7.78 3.01 8.03
C ASP A 58 -6.24 2.98 8.00
N GLU A 59 -5.60 2.52 9.08
CA GLU A 59 -4.14 2.40 9.15
C GLU A 59 -3.58 1.41 8.12
N GLU A 60 -4.28 0.29 7.87
CA GLU A 60 -3.89 -0.67 6.84
C GLU A 60 -4.06 -0.09 5.43
N ILE A 61 -5.14 0.67 5.19
CA ILE A 61 -5.37 1.37 3.93
C ILE A 61 -4.27 2.41 3.70
N ASP A 62 -3.95 3.22 4.71
CA ASP A 62 -2.86 4.21 4.66
C ASP A 62 -1.51 3.54 4.40
N ARG A 63 -1.26 2.40 5.03
CA ARG A 63 -0.06 1.61 4.78
C ARG A 63 0.01 1.12 3.34
N ILE A 64 -1.08 0.58 2.78
CA ILE A 64 -1.14 0.15 1.37
C ILE A 64 -0.85 1.33 0.43
N ILE A 65 -1.49 2.47 0.67
CA ILE A 65 -1.31 3.69 -0.15
C ILE A 65 0.13 4.20 -0.06
N SER A 66 0.72 4.27 1.13
CA SER A 66 2.08 4.76 1.32
C SER A 66 3.16 3.87 0.66
N LEU A 67 2.91 2.57 0.50
CA LEU A 67 3.82 1.68 -0.23
C LEU A 67 3.84 1.96 -1.74
N LYS A 68 2.71 2.39 -2.32
CA LYS A 68 2.61 2.78 -3.73
C LYS A 68 3.03 4.24 -3.95
N TYR A 69 2.73 5.09 -2.99
CA TYR A 69 2.89 6.55 -3.05
C TYR A 69 3.75 7.08 -1.90
N PRO A 70 5.03 6.67 -1.78
CA PRO A 70 5.88 6.95 -0.61
C PRO A 70 6.25 8.43 -0.43
N ASN A 71 6.00 9.27 -1.44
CA ASN A 71 6.28 10.71 -1.41
C ASN A 71 5.01 11.56 -1.24
N VAL A 72 3.82 10.94 -1.21
CA VAL A 72 2.60 11.68 -0.88
C VAL A 72 2.64 11.95 0.62
N ILE A 73 2.68 13.23 0.98
CA ILE A 73 2.66 13.69 2.37
C ILE A 73 1.35 13.18 2.98
N THR A 74 1.44 12.20 3.86
CA THR A 74 0.34 11.89 4.77
C THR A 74 0.10 13.16 5.57
N TYR A 75 -1.03 13.83 5.30
CA TYR A 75 -1.48 14.95 6.11
C TYR A 75 -1.53 14.43 7.55
N LYS A 76 -0.56 14.82 8.38
CA LYS A 76 -0.64 14.63 9.82
C LYS A 76 -1.91 15.35 10.24
N LYS A 77 -2.82 14.61 10.88
CA LYS A 77 -3.90 15.19 11.64
C LYS A 77 -3.23 16.04 12.73
N ASP A 78 -3.38 17.37 12.63
CA ASP A 78 -3.09 18.29 13.72
C ASP A 78 -3.91 17.91 14.97
#